data_AF-A0A5F8GJG5-F1
#
_entry.id   AF-A0A5F8GJG5-F1
#
_cell.length_a   1.000
_cell.length_b   1.000
_cell.length_c   1.000
_cell.angle_alpha   90.00
_cell.angle_beta   90.00
_cell.angle_gamma   90.00
#
_symmetry.space_group_name_H-M   'P 1'
#
loop_
_entity.id
_entity.type
_entity.pdbx_description
1 polymer ?
#
loop_
_entity_poly.entity_id
_entity_poly.type
_entity_poly.pdbx_seq_one_letter_code
_entity_poly.pdbx_strand_id
1 'polypeptide(L)'
;MTSAESMQAPVCLVENSNGELIVNQEALQILTSITKPVVVVAIVGLYRTGKSYLMNRLAGKNKGFSLGSTVQSHTKGIWMWCVPHPRRSDHTLVLLDTEGLEDPEKVNQNREILLP
;
A
#
# COMPACT_ATOMS: atom_id res chain seq x y z
N MET A 1 -21.82 -9.97 4.31
CA MET A 1 -21.19 -10.14 2.98
C MET A 1 -21.10 -8.76 2.37
N THR A 2 -19.96 -8.10 2.51
CA THR A 2 -19.70 -6.79 1.91
C THR A 2 -19.37 -7.01 0.44
N SER A 3 -20.19 -6.45 -0.45
CA SER A 3 -19.83 -6.32 -1.86
C SER A 3 -18.53 -5.52 -1.97
N ALA A 4 -17.73 -5.72 -3.03
CA ALA A 4 -16.55 -4.89 -3.33
C ALA A 4 -16.90 -3.41 -3.67
N GLU A 5 -18.11 -2.99 -3.32
CA GLU A 5 -18.59 -1.62 -3.38
C GLU A 5 -17.92 -0.82 -2.25
N SER A 6 -16.73 -0.31 -2.57
CA SER A 6 -15.93 0.62 -1.76
C SER A 6 -15.44 0.05 -0.43
N MET A 7 -14.17 -0.36 -0.39
CA MET A 7 -13.47 -0.59 0.88
C MET A 7 -13.45 0.69 1.72
N GLN A 8 -13.69 0.57 3.02
CA GLN A 8 -13.71 1.72 3.95
C GLN A 8 -12.30 2.25 4.26
N ALA A 9 -11.30 1.36 4.24
CA ALA A 9 -9.91 1.69 4.51
C ALA A 9 -8.97 0.78 3.68
N PRO A 10 -7.71 1.17 3.48
CA PRO A 10 -6.71 0.30 2.87
C PRO A 10 -6.40 -0.94 3.73
N VAL A 11 -5.98 -2.01 3.07
CA VAL A 11 -5.57 -3.28 3.68
C VAL A 11 -4.17 -3.66 3.17
N CYS A 12 -3.34 -4.25 4.02
CA CYS A 12 -2.03 -4.77 3.61
C CYS A 12 -2.23 -5.92 2.61
N LEU A 13 -1.63 -5.82 1.42
CA LEU A 13 -1.67 -6.86 0.39
C LEU A 13 -0.46 -7.78 0.47
N VAL A 14 0.73 -7.19 0.59
CA VAL A 14 1.98 -7.91 0.79
C VAL A 14 2.66 -7.32 2.02
N GLU A 15 2.84 -8.11 3.06
CA GLU A 15 3.61 -7.72 4.23
C GLU A 15 5.11 -7.93 3.95
N ASN A 16 5.93 -7.01 4.45
CA ASN A 16 7.37 -7.20 4.52
C ASN A 16 7.76 -7.54 5.96
N SER A 17 7.96 -8.83 6.22
CA SER A 17 8.36 -9.36 7.51
C SER A 17 9.83 -9.72 7.47
N ASN A 18 10.69 -8.82 7.97
CA ASN A 18 12.14 -9.02 8.05
C ASN A 18 12.81 -9.42 6.72
N GLY A 19 12.37 -8.84 5.60
CA GLY A 19 12.91 -9.14 4.26
C GLY A 19 12.16 -10.25 3.52
N GLU A 20 11.29 -10.99 4.21
CA GLU A 20 10.38 -11.93 3.55
C GLU A 20 9.07 -11.23 3.15
N LEU A 21 8.61 -11.52 1.94
CA LEU A 21 7.36 -10.98 1.40
C LEU A 21 6.24 -12.00 1.56
N ILE A 22 5.25 -11.67 2.39
CA ILE A 22 4.13 -12.56 2.73
C ILE A 22 2.84 -11.97 2.18
N VAL A 23 2.11 -12.74 1.37
CA VAL A 23 0.82 -12.31 0.83
C VAL A 23 -0.27 -12.42 1.90
N ASN A 24 -1.02 -11.33 2.10
CA ASN A 24 -2.19 -11.34 2.96
C ASN A 24 -3.38 -12.03 2.26
N GLN A 25 -3.83 -13.14 2.83
CA GLN A 25 -4.94 -13.93 2.28
C GLN A 25 -6.29 -13.20 2.33
N GLU A 26 -6.52 -12.32 3.31
CA GLU A 26 -7.73 -11.51 3.37
C GLU A 26 -7.77 -10.51 2.20
N ALA A 27 -6.64 -9.89 1.88
CA ALA A 27 -6.52 -9.02 0.73
C ALA A 27 -6.77 -9.78 -0.59
N LEU A 28 -6.25 -11.01 -0.70
CA LEU A 28 -6.50 -11.85 -1.87
C LEU A 28 -7.98 -12.19 -2.03
N GLN A 29 -8.69 -12.48 -0.93
CA GLN A 29 -10.14 -12.73 -0.95
C GLN A 29 -10.95 -11.51 -1.40
N ILE A 30 -10.52 -10.30 -0.99
CA ILE A 30 -11.14 -9.07 -1.49
C ILE A 30 -10.93 -8.95 -3.00
N LEU A 31 -9.71 -9.16 -3.49
CA LEU A 31 -9.40 -9.06 -4.92
C LEU A 31 -10.17 -10.09 -5.76
N THR A 32 -10.29 -11.33 -5.28
CA THR A 32 -11.04 -12.39 -5.99
C THR A 32 -12.55 -12.14 -6.02
N SER A 33 -13.07 -11.33 -5.09
CA SER A 33 -14.48 -10.92 -5.08
C SER A 33 -14.82 -9.81 -6.10
N ILE A 34 -13.81 -9.17 -6.71
CA ILE A 34 -14.02 -8.09 -7.68
C ILE A 34 -14.39 -8.69 -9.04
N THR A 35 -15.62 -8.47 -9.48
CA THR A 35 -16.13 -8.93 -10.79
C THR A 35 -16.03 -7.88 -11.88
N LYS A 36 -15.88 -6.60 -11.51
CA LYS A 36 -15.73 -5.48 -12.44
C LYS A 36 -14.31 -5.43 -13.01
N PRO A 37 -14.13 -4.93 -14.25
CA PRO A 37 -12.81 -4.60 -14.76
C PRO A 37 -12.03 -3.66 -13.81
N VAL A 38 -10.73 -3.92 -13.67
CA VAL A 38 -9.88 -3.21 -12.71
C VAL A 38 -8.93 -2.24 -13.41
N VAL A 39 -8.80 -1.04 -12.84
CA VAL A 39 -7.73 -0.10 -13.14
C VAL A 39 -6.81 -0.06 -11.93
N VAL A 40 -5.52 -0.36 -12.11
CA VAL A 40 -4.54 -0.35 -11.02
C VAL A 40 -3.66 0.89 -11.14
N VAL A 41 -3.47 1.60 -10.03
CA VAL A 41 -2.49 2.70 -9.91
C VAL A 41 -1.59 2.38 -8.73
N ALA A 42 -0.29 2.26 -8.99
CA ALA A 42 0.72 2.04 -7.96
C ALA A 42 1.63 3.26 -7.81
N ILE A 43 2.07 3.54 -6.59
CA ILE A 43 3.07 4.57 -6.31
C ILE A 43 4.28 3.98 -5.59
N VAL A 44 5.46 4.35 -6.05
CA VAL A 44 6.76 3.97 -5.45
C VAL A 44 7.63 5.21 -5.33
N GLY A 45 8.58 5.17 -4.40
CA GLY A 45 9.54 6.27 -4.22
C GLY A 45 10.11 6.32 -2.82
N LEU A 46 11.06 7.23 -2.62
CA LEU A 46 11.79 7.40 -1.37
C LEU A 46 10.86 7.55 -0.16
N TYR A 47 11.36 7.15 1.00
CA TYR A 47 10.69 7.36 2.28
C TYR A 47 10.32 8.85 2.47
N ARG A 48 9.12 9.11 3.03
CA ARG A 48 8.58 10.45 3.35
C ARG A 48 8.39 11.46 2.21
N THR A 49 8.24 11.02 0.97
CA THR A 49 7.92 11.91 -0.18
C THR A 49 6.42 12.19 -0.39
N GLY A 50 5.57 11.86 0.60
CA GLY A 50 4.12 12.15 0.51
C GLY A 50 3.31 11.19 -0.35
N LYS A 51 3.83 9.99 -0.65
CA LYS A 51 3.14 8.96 -1.47
C LYS A 51 1.73 8.65 -0.97
N SER A 52 1.61 8.23 0.29
CA SER A 52 0.33 7.90 0.93
C SER A 52 -0.65 9.08 0.94
N TYR A 53 -0.14 10.31 1.06
CA TYR A 53 -0.95 11.52 0.95
C TYR A 53 -1.54 11.68 -0.46
N LEU A 54 -0.72 11.51 -1.50
CA LEU A 54 -1.20 11.57 -2.88
C LEU A 54 -2.21 10.45 -3.18
N MET A 55 -1.97 9.23 -2.68
CA MET A 55 -2.90 8.11 -2.87
C MET A 55 -4.25 8.34 -2.17
N ASN A 56 -4.27 8.97 -0.99
CA ASN A 56 -5.52 9.38 -0.35
C ASN A 56 -6.28 10.43 -1.20
N ARG A 57 -5.56 11.37 -1.81
CA ARG A 57 -6.16 12.35 -2.75
C ARG A 57 -6.73 11.67 -3.99
N LEU A 58 -6.04 10.68 -4.56
CA LEU A 58 -6.56 9.89 -5.68
C LEU A 58 -7.81 9.07 -5.31
N ALA A 59 -7.89 8.59 -4.07
CA ALA A 59 -9.09 7.95 -3.53
C ALA A 59 -10.26 8.92 -3.28
N GLY A 60 -10.03 10.24 -3.41
CA GLY A 60 -11.02 11.27 -3.08
C GLY A 60 -11.31 11.39 -1.59
N LYS A 61 -10.38 10.98 -0.71
CA LYS A 61 -10.55 10.95 0.75
C LYS A 61 -9.45 11.73 1.47
N ASN A 62 -9.78 12.29 2.63
CA ASN A 62 -8.82 12.96 3.51
C ASN A 62 -8.09 11.99 4.44
N LYS A 63 -8.63 10.77 4.63
CA LYS A 63 -8.10 9.70 5.47
C LYS A 63 -8.14 8.40 4.68
N GLY A 64 -7.21 7.49 4.95
CA GLY A 64 -7.04 6.24 4.21
C GLY A 64 -5.70 5.62 4.55
N PHE A 65 -4.77 5.62 3.60
CA PHE A 65 -3.39 5.19 3.83
C PHE A 65 -2.78 6.01 4.97
N SER A 66 -2.09 5.33 5.88
CA SER A 66 -1.48 5.96 7.04
C SER A 66 -0.41 6.97 6.59
N LEU A 67 -0.48 8.18 7.13
CA LEU A 67 0.50 9.22 6.87
C LEU A 67 1.53 9.15 8.00
N GLY A 68 2.62 8.41 7.81
CA GLY A 68 3.66 8.28 8.83
C GLY A 68 4.27 9.64 9.20
N SER A 69 4.09 10.07 10.45
CA SER A 69 4.71 11.30 11.02
C SER A 69 5.91 11.00 11.93
N THR A 70 6.19 9.72 12.23
CA THR A 70 7.26 9.29 13.15
C THR A 70 8.39 8.57 12.41
N VAL A 71 9.57 8.46 13.05
CA VAL A 71 10.83 7.90 12.51
C VAL A 71 10.68 6.48 11.95
N GLN A 72 9.71 5.71 12.45
CA GLN A 72 9.44 4.34 12.00
C GLN A 72 8.67 4.28 10.68
N SER A 73 8.99 3.28 9.85
CA SER A 73 8.21 2.92 8.66
C SER A 73 6.78 2.50 9.07
N HIS A 74 5.77 3.31 8.77
CA HIS A 74 4.35 2.93 9.02
C HIS A 74 3.81 1.97 7.97
N THR A 75 4.25 2.12 6.72
CA THR A 75 3.82 1.29 5.59
C THR A 75 4.91 0.27 5.31
N LYS A 76 4.85 -0.91 5.91
CA LYS A 76 5.70 -2.04 5.54
C LYS A 76 5.04 -2.82 4.41
N GLY A 77 5.82 -3.16 3.39
CA GLY A 77 5.32 -3.89 2.22
C GLY A 77 4.42 -3.07 1.29
N ILE A 78 3.36 -3.68 0.75
CA ILE A 78 2.45 -3.10 -0.25
C ILE A 78 1.04 -3.11 0.32
N TRP A 79 0.40 -1.93 0.32
CA TRP A 79 -0.95 -1.73 0.80
C TRP A 79 -1.88 -1.44 -0.37
N MET A 80 -3.09 -1.99 -0.34
CA MET A 80 -4.08 -1.82 -1.38
C MET A 80 -5.34 -1.14 -0.87
N TRP A 81 -5.99 -0.37 -1.74
CA TRP A 81 -7.31 0.20 -1.48
C TRP A 81 -8.18 0.16 -2.73
N CYS A 82 -9.29 -0.60 -2.66
CA CYS A 82 -10.24 -0.72 -3.76
C CYS A 82 -11.38 0.29 -3.58
N VAL A 83 -11.52 1.20 -4.54
CA VAL A 83 -12.56 2.25 -4.56
C VAL A 83 -13.26 2.29 -5.92
N PRO A 84 -14.48 2.84 -6.01
CA PRO A 84 -15.13 3.06 -7.31
C PRO A 84 -14.29 3.96 -8.20
N HIS A 85 -14.17 3.64 -9.50
CA HIS A 85 -13.41 4.48 -10.42
C HIS A 85 -14.16 5.81 -10.70
N PRO A 86 -13.51 6.98 -10.53
CA PRO A 86 -14.21 8.28 -10.49
C PRO A 86 -14.85 8.72 -11.82
N ARG A 87 -14.46 8.09 -12.94
CA ARG A 87 -14.97 8.41 -14.29
C ARG A 87 -15.59 7.22 -15.04
N ARG A 88 -15.58 6.02 -14.44
CA ARG A 88 -16.00 4.76 -15.10
C ARG A 88 -16.75 3.90 -14.08
N SER A 89 -18.07 4.02 -14.03
CA SER A 89 -18.91 3.40 -12.99
C SER A 89 -18.89 1.86 -13.00
N ASP A 90 -18.53 1.28 -14.14
CA ASP A 90 -18.36 -0.15 -14.38
C ASP A 90 -16.96 -0.66 -14.01
N HIS A 91 -16.06 0.21 -13.51
CA HIS A 91 -14.69 -0.16 -13.14
C HIS A 91 -14.42 0.00 -11.64
N THR A 92 -13.52 -0.84 -11.13
CA THR A 92 -12.90 -0.67 -9.81
C THR A 92 -11.51 -0.06 -9.97
N LEU A 93 -11.21 0.97 -9.18
CA LEU A 93 -9.87 1.54 -9.06
C LEU A 93 -9.16 0.88 -7.87
N VAL A 94 -8.03 0.24 -8.12
CA VAL A 94 -7.17 -0.34 -7.09
C VAL A 94 -5.94 0.53 -6.94
N LEU A 95 -5.82 1.14 -5.78
CA LEU A 95 -4.72 2.00 -5.38
C LEU A 95 -3.69 1.17 -4.61
N LEU A 96 -2.44 1.14 -5.05
CA LEU A 96 -1.33 0.45 -4.39
C LEU A 96 -0.31 1.46 -3.86
N ASP A 97 -0.20 1.57 -2.55
CA ASP A 97 0.81 2.39 -1.86
C ASP A 97 1.90 1.48 -1.32
N THR A 98 3.17 1.81 -1.58
CA THR A 98 4.30 0.98 -1.16
C THR A 98 5.08 1.62 -0.03
N GLU A 99 5.79 0.76 0.69
CA GLU A 99 6.89 1.14 1.55
C GLU A 99 7.86 2.09 0.84
N GLY A 100 8.44 3.02 1.61
CA GLY A 100 9.45 3.94 1.13
C GLY A 100 10.77 3.22 0.84
N LEU A 101 11.39 3.57 -0.29
CA LEU A 101 12.77 3.15 -0.56
C LEU A 101 13.75 3.92 0.34
N GLU A 102 14.91 3.31 0.60
CA GLU A 102 16.02 3.90 1.39
C GLU A 102 15.60 4.32 2.80
N ASP A 103 14.74 3.51 3.44
CA ASP A 103 14.46 3.71 4.85
C ASP A 103 15.76 3.56 5.66
N PRO A 104 16.20 4.60 6.40
CA PRO A 104 17.43 4.55 7.19
C PRO A 104 17.44 3.41 8.23
N GLU A 105 16.28 2.89 8.65
CA GLU A 105 16.23 1.69 9.51
C GLU A 105 16.70 0.41 8.79
N LYS A 106 16.59 0.34 7.46
CA LYS A 106 17.09 -0.79 6.64
C LYS A 106 18.57 -0.68 6.28
N VAL A 107 19.20 0.48 6.48
CA VAL A 107 20.62 0.70 6.14
C VAL A 107 21.56 0.13 7.21
N ASN A 108 21.06 -0.24 8.39
CA ASN A 108 21.88 -0.68 9.53
C ASN A 108 22.08 -2.20 9.69
N GLN A 109 21.59 -3.05 8.76
CA GLN A 109 21.75 -4.51 8.88
C GLN A 109 22.96 -5.10 8.14
N ASN A 110 23.70 -4.30 7.33
CA ASN A 110 24.80 -4.81 6.49
C ASN A 110 26.18 -4.16 6.76
N ARG A 111 26.47 -3.73 7.99
CA ARG A 111 27.84 -3.38 8.39
C ARG A 111 28.43 -4.40 9.35
N GLU A 112 28.57 -5.65 8.91
CA GLU A 112 29.72 -6.43 9.33
C GLU A 112 30.95 -5.87 8.61
N ILE A 113 31.53 -4.83 9.20
CA ILE A 113 32.90 -4.45 8.87
C ILE A 113 33.76 -5.56 9.47
N LEU A 114 34.15 -6.52 8.64
CA LEU A 114 35.37 -7.30 8.85
C LEU A 114 36.52 -6.31 8.97
N LEU A 115 36.84 -5.94 10.21
CA LEU A 115 38.13 -5.33 10.52
C LEU A 115 39.18 -6.46 10.45
N PRO A 116 40.31 -6.25 9.74
CA PRO A 116 41.42 -7.19 9.73
C PRO A 116 42.08 -7.35 11.09
#